data_AF-A0A7J8P922-F1
#
_entry.id   AF-A0A7J8P922-F1
#
_cell.length_a   1.000
_cell.length_b   1.000
_cell.length_c   1.000
_cell.angle_alpha   90.00
_cell.angle_beta   90.00
_cell.angle_gamma   90.00
#
_symmetry.space_group_name_H-M   'P 1'
#
loop_
_entity.id
_entity.type
_entity.pdbx_description
1 polymer ?
#
loop_
_entity_poly.entity_id
_entity_poly.type
_entity_poly.pdbx_seq_one_letter_code
_entity_poly.pdbx_strand_id
1 'polypeptide(L)'
;MKPTNNELATTFAECALHFGGPLEASMFLLRVGKKLKFPGFEEVIPGLCFGARNSLDKAAELVKRGVLKSQDFKFFVGYAGWQLDQLIEEIESEYWYVAACSPNLIFGDTLDSSSESLWMEILQEMGGHYSELSRKPKQDI
;
A
#
# COMPACT_ATOMS: atom_id res chain seq x y z
N MET A 1 14.32 20.70 -14.91
CA MET A 1 14.37 19.23 -15.03
C MET A 1 13.30 18.84 -16.05
N LYS A 2 13.66 18.30 -17.22
CA LYS A 2 12.71 17.98 -18.30
C LYS A 2 11.94 16.70 -17.96
N PRO A 3 10.62 16.61 -18.22
CA PRO A 3 9.82 15.43 -17.86
C PRO A 3 10.26 14.30 -18.77
N THR A 4 10.94 13.29 -18.23
CA THR A 4 11.61 12.27 -19.05
C THR A 4 10.68 11.16 -19.51
N ASN A 5 9.39 11.18 -19.14
CA ASN A 5 8.46 10.22 -19.72
C ASN A 5 7.00 10.70 -19.61
N ASN A 6 6.54 11.52 -20.57
CA ASN A 6 5.12 11.91 -20.68
C ASN A 6 4.20 10.69 -20.69
N GLU A 7 4.69 9.55 -21.17
CA GLU A 7 3.93 8.30 -21.23
C GLU A 7 3.61 7.73 -19.86
N LEU A 8 4.51 7.86 -18.87
CA LEU A 8 4.24 7.44 -17.49
C LEU A 8 3.16 8.31 -16.86
N ALA A 9 3.25 9.63 -17.10
CA ALA A 9 2.28 10.59 -16.62
C ALA A 9 0.88 10.31 -17.19
N THR A 10 0.78 9.88 -18.45
CA THR A 10 -0.51 9.48 -19.05
C THR A 10 -0.99 8.12 -18.54
N THR A 11 -0.09 7.14 -18.40
CA THR A 11 -0.46 5.75 -18.04
C THR A 11 -1.05 5.66 -16.63
N PHE A 12 -0.50 6.44 -15.69
CA PHE A 12 -0.92 6.43 -14.28
C PHE A 12 -1.56 7.76 -13.84
N ALA A 13 -2.10 8.55 -14.77
CA ALA A 13 -2.67 9.87 -14.50
C ALA A 13 -3.76 9.85 -13.42
N GLU A 14 -4.59 8.82 -13.44
CA GLU A 14 -5.74 8.64 -12.54
C GLU A 14 -5.38 7.94 -11.22
N CYS A 15 -4.11 7.55 -11.03
CA CYS A 15 -3.69 6.85 -9.83
C CYS A 15 -3.43 7.84 -8.69
N ALA A 16 -4.09 7.62 -7.55
CA ALA A 16 -3.84 8.40 -6.35
C ALA A 16 -2.43 8.16 -5.79
N LEU A 17 -1.86 9.22 -5.23
CA LEU A 17 -0.58 9.20 -4.54
C LEU A 17 -0.83 9.21 -3.03
N HIS A 18 -0.36 8.18 -2.35
CA HIS A 18 -0.51 8.03 -0.90
C HIS A 18 0.78 8.43 -0.18
N PHE A 19 0.66 8.82 1.09
CA PHE A 19 1.81 9.03 1.96
C PHE A 19 2.18 7.70 2.62
N GLY A 20 3.37 7.18 2.31
CA GLY A 20 3.89 5.93 2.87
C GLY A 20 4.74 6.14 4.13
N GLY A 21 5.29 7.34 4.34
CA GLY A 21 6.02 7.69 5.55
C GLY A 21 7.05 8.80 5.35
N PRO A 22 7.77 9.17 6.42
CA PRO A 22 8.61 10.36 6.46
C PRO A 22 9.95 10.22 5.72
N LEU A 23 10.42 9.00 5.45
CA LEU A 23 11.69 8.78 4.75
C LEU A 23 11.48 8.88 3.24
N GLU A 24 12.41 9.52 2.52
CA GLU A 24 12.27 9.75 1.08
C GLU A 24 12.37 8.46 0.26
N ALA A 25 11.32 8.15 -0.49
CA ALA A 25 11.29 7.11 -1.52
C ALA A 25 10.13 7.33 -2.49
N SER A 26 10.15 6.65 -3.63
CA SER A 26 9.00 6.53 -4.53
C SER A 26 8.79 5.06 -4.85
N MET A 27 7.65 4.53 -4.42
CA MET A 27 7.32 3.12 -4.52
C MET A 27 5.87 2.90 -4.92
N PHE A 28 5.56 1.68 -5.31
CA PHE A 28 4.21 1.25 -5.55
C PHE A 28 4.01 -0.18 -5.09
N LEU A 29 2.77 -0.47 -4.73
CA LEU A 29 2.27 -1.83 -4.58
C LEU A 29 1.51 -2.21 -5.83
N LEU A 30 1.66 -3.46 -6.23
CA LEU A 30 0.98 -4.06 -7.38
C LEU A 30 0.18 -5.27 -6.89
N ARG A 31 -1.13 -5.24 -7.09
CA ARG A 31 -1.97 -6.42 -6.90
C ARG A 31 -1.80 -7.35 -8.09
N VAL A 32 -1.45 -8.60 -7.84
CA VAL A 32 -1.30 -9.62 -8.89
C VAL A 32 -2.25 -10.78 -8.64
N GLY A 33 -2.77 -11.38 -9.71
CA GLY A 33 -3.47 -12.65 -9.59
C GLY A 33 -2.54 -13.72 -9.02
N LYS A 34 -3.03 -14.60 -8.13
CA LYS A 34 -2.25 -15.62 -7.38
C LYS A 34 -1.33 -16.54 -8.22
N LYS A 35 -1.43 -16.53 -9.55
CA LYS A 35 -0.65 -17.37 -10.47
C LYS A 35 0.34 -16.59 -11.35
N LEU A 36 0.34 -15.26 -11.28
CA LEU A 36 1.16 -14.39 -12.13
C LEU A 36 2.37 -13.91 -11.32
N LYS A 37 3.56 -14.36 -11.71
CA LYS A 37 4.83 -13.78 -11.25
C LYS A 37 5.36 -12.84 -12.31
N PHE A 38 5.75 -11.65 -11.91
CA PHE A 38 6.28 -10.63 -12.80
C PHE A 38 7.76 -10.39 -12.47
N PRO A 39 8.69 -10.81 -13.34
CA PRO A 39 10.11 -10.59 -13.13
C PRO A 39 10.42 -9.09 -13.00
N GLY A 40 10.99 -8.70 -11.86
CA GLY A 40 11.33 -7.30 -11.56
C GLY A 40 10.40 -6.61 -10.55
N PHE A 41 9.37 -7.31 -10.05
CA PHE A 41 8.66 -6.94 -8.83
C PHE A 41 8.90 -7.99 -7.76
N GLU A 42 9.04 -7.55 -6.51
CA GLU A 42 9.30 -8.41 -5.36
C GLU A 42 7.98 -8.79 -4.70
N GLU A 43 7.74 -10.08 -4.44
CA GLU A 43 6.52 -10.52 -3.77
C GLU A 43 6.64 -10.29 -2.25
N VAL A 44 5.73 -9.49 -1.68
CA VAL A 44 5.69 -9.18 -0.24
C VAL A 44 4.81 -10.19 0.49
N ILE A 45 3.61 -10.42 -0.06
CA ILE A 45 2.67 -11.46 0.36
C ILE A 45 2.02 -12.07 -0.89
N PRO A 46 1.44 -13.29 -0.83
CA PRO A 46 0.79 -13.90 -1.97
C PRO A 46 -0.25 -12.99 -2.65
N GLY A 47 0.00 -12.64 -3.91
CA GLY A 47 -0.88 -11.75 -4.68
C GLY A 47 -0.60 -10.24 -4.51
N LEU A 48 0.48 -9.87 -3.81
CA LEU A 48 0.94 -8.50 -3.66
C LEU A 48 2.44 -8.40 -3.92
N CYS A 49 2.79 -7.56 -4.88
CA CYS A 49 4.17 -7.25 -5.21
C CYS A 49 4.52 -5.80 -4.88
N PHE A 50 5.80 -5.56 -4.64
CA PHE A 50 6.43 -4.28 -4.44
C PHE A 50 7.27 -3.91 -5.67
N GLY A 51 7.23 -2.63 -6.02
CA GLY A 51 8.12 -2.05 -7.01
C GLY A 51 8.58 -0.65 -6.60
N ALA A 52 9.78 -0.28 -7.05
CA ALA A 52 10.35 1.04 -6.85
C ALA A 52 10.42 1.80 -8.18
N ARG A 53 10.84 3.07 -8.11
CA ARG A 53 10.95 3.96 -9.29
C ARG A 53 11.70 3.35 -10.48
N ASN A 54 12.75 2.54 -10.24
CA ASN A 54 13.53 1.88 -11.30
C ASN A 54 12.75 0.81 -12.09
N SER A 55 11.60 0.37 -11.58
CA SER A 55 10.72 -0.64 -12.18
C SER A 55 9.47 -0.04 -12.84
N LEU A 56 9.32 1.29 -12.78
CA LEU A 56 8.12 2.00 -13.24
C LEU A 56 7.92 1.92 -14.77
N ASP A 57 9.00 1.95 -15.55
CA ASP A 57 8.91 1.80 -17.01
C ASP A 57 8.38 0.41 -17.41
N LYS A 58 8.82 -0.65 -16.69
CA LYS A 58 8.31 -2.02 -16.89
C LYS A 58 6.83 -2.12 -16.52
N ALA A 59 6.42 -1.48 -15.43
CA ALA A 59 5.02 -1.42 -15.02
C ALA A 59 4.16 -0.76 -16.11
N ALA A 60 4.61 0.37 -16.65
CA ALA A 60 3.88 1.06 -17.71
C ALA A 60 3.78 0.24 -18.99
N GLU A 61 4.84 -0.48 -19.38
CA GLU A 61 4.80 -1.39 -20.53
C GLU A 61 3.74 -2.49 -20.35
N LEU A 62 3.65 -3.08 -19.15
CA LEU A 62 2.65 -4.11 -18.84
C LEU A 62 1.22 -3.57 -18.90
N VAL A 63 1.00 -2.32 -18.47
CA VAL A 63 -0.29 -1.64 -18.59
C VAL A 63 -0.64 -1.38 -20.06
N LYS A 64 0.31 -0.86 -20.84
CA LYS A 64 0.11 -0.62 -22.28
C LYS A 64 -0.20 -1.88 -23.06
N ARG A 65 0.42 -3.02 -22.69
CA ARG A 65 0.16 -4.33 -23.28
C ARG A 65 -1.17 -4.95 -22.83
N GLY A 66 -1.89 -4.32 -21.90
CA GLY A 66 -3.16 -4.80 -21.35
C GLY A 66 -3.00 -6.00 -20.41
N VAL A 67 -1.78 -6.30 -19.96
CA VAL A 67 -1.51 -7.41 -19.03
C VAL A 67 -1.91 -7.03 -17.61
N LEU A 68 -1.69 -5.76 -17.25
CA LEU A 68 -2.10 -5.14 -16.00
C LEU A 68 -2.97 -3.92 -16.29
N LYS A 69 -3.75 -3.47 -15.32
CA LYS A 69 -4.48 -2.21 -15.37
C LYS A 69 -3.79 -1.20 -14.46
N SER A 70 -3.95 0.09 -14.75
CA SER A 70 -3.47 1.15 -13.85
C SER A 70 -4.08 1.04 -12.45
N GLN A 71 -5.32 0.53 -12.33
CA GLN A 71 -5.99 0.29 -11.04
C GLN A 71 -5.37 -0.84 -10.20
N ASP A 72 -4.54 -1.70 -10.80
CA ASP A 72 -3.82 -2.74 -10.06
C ASP A 72 -2.63 -2.16 -9.27
N PHE A 73 -2.33 -0.87 -9.44
CA PHE A 73 -1.21 -0.16 -8.81
C PHE A 73 -1.70 0.83 -7.74
N LYS A 74 -0.98 0.89 -6.63
CA LYS A 74 -1.16 1.89 -5.57
C LYS A 74 0.19 2.56 -5.29
N PHE A 75 0.27 3.87 -5.45
CA PHE A 75 1.53 4.61 -5.39
C PHE A 75 1.72 5.27 -4.03
N PHE A 76 2.95 5.25 -3.53
CA PHE A 76 3.33 5.83 -2.26
C PHE A 76 4.55 6.73 -2.39
N VAL A 77 4.49 7.89 -1.73
CA VAL A 77 5.65 8.74 -1.45
C VAL A 77 6.14 8.46 -0.06
N GLY A 78 7.41 8.13 0.01
CA GLY A 78 8.12 7.81 1.23
C GLY A 78 7.73 6.49 1.88
N TYR A 79 8.39 6.19 2.99
CA TYR A 79 8.17 4.98 3.79
C TYR A 79 8.46 5.21 5.26
N ALA A 80 7.88 4.35 6.09
CA ALA A 80 8.30 4.16 7.47
C ALA A 80 9.41 3.11 7.50
N GLY A 81 10.49 3.43 8.20
CA GLY A 81 11.62 2.53 8.40
C GLY A 81 11.98 2.50 9.87
N TRP A 82 12.36 1.32 10.34
CA TRP A 82 12.79 1.09 11.72
C TRP A 82 14.29 0.80 11.72
N GLN A 83 14.97 1.24 12.78
CA GLN A 83 16.31 0.77 13.08
C GLN A 83 16.27 -0.70 13.53
N LEU A 84 17.45 -1.31 13.65
CA LEU A 84 17.58 -2.64 14.22
C LEU A 84 16.87 -2.69 15.59
N ASP A 85 16.08 -3.74 15.80
CA ASP A 85 15.29 -4.03 17.01
C ASP A 85 14.19 -3.02 17.39
N GLN A 86 14.21 -1.79 16.85
CA GLN A 86 13.24 -0.74 17.19
C GLN A 86 11.78 -1.18 17.01
N LEU A 87 11.44 -1.85 15.90
CA LEU A 87 10.05 -2.30 15.69
C LEU A 87 9.62 -3.33 16.75
N ILE A 88 10.53 -4.21 17.16
CA ILE A 88 10.24 -5.23 18.18
C ILE A 88 10.03 -4.55 19.53
N GLU A 89 10.90 -3.62 19.90
CA GLU A 89 10.76 -2.83 21.14
C GLU A 89 9.46 -2.02 21.16
N GLU A 90 9.06 -1.42 20.04
CA GLU A 90 7.82 -0.66 19.94
C GLU A 90 6.57 -1.56 20.05
N ILE A 91 6.63 -2.80 19.54
CA ILE A 91 5.57 -3.80 19.73
C ILE A 91 5.48 -4.23 21.21
N GLU A 92 6.62 -4.52 21.83
CA GLU A 92 6.70 -4.89 23.25
C GLU A 92 6.23 -3.77 24.19
N SER A 93 6.40 -2.51 23.75
CA SER A 93 5.95 -1.31 24.45
C SER A 93 4.51 -0.91 24.13
N GLU A 94 3.75 -1.77 23.43
CA GLU A 94 2.34 -1.55 23.04
C GLU A 94 2.10 -0.32 22.13
N TYR A 95 3.14 0.19 21.46
CA TYR A 95 2.99 1.25 20.45
C TYR A 95 2.41 0.73 19.13
N TRP A 96 2.68 -0.54 18.79
CA TRP A 96 2.14 -1.18 17.60
C TRP A 96 1.44 -2.50 17.91
N TYR A 97 0.32 -2.72 17.23
CA TYR A 97 -0.37 -3.99 17.20
C TYR A 97 -0.23 -4.62 15.82
N VAL A 98 0.23 -5.87 15.77
CA VAL A 98 0.42 -6.58 14.50
C VAL A 98 -0.92 -7.19 14.05
N ALA A 99 -1.36 -6.82 12.85
CA ALA A 99 -2.55 -7.37 12.23
C ALA A 99 -2.18 -8.18 10.98
N ALA A 100 -2.92 -9.26 10.72
CA ALA A 100 -2.81 -9.98 9.46
C ALA A 100 -3.30 -9.08 8.30
N CYS A 101 -2.60 -9.12 7.17
CA CYS A 101 -2.91 -8.26 6.02
C CYS A 101 -3.22 -9.09 4.77
N SER A 102 -4.02 -8.52 3.86
CA SER A 102 -4.35 -9.13 2.58
C SER A 102 -4.34 -8.10 1.45
N PRO A 103 -4.15 -8.51 0.18
CA PRO A 103 -4.25 -7.59 -0.95
C PRO A 103 -5.62 -6.90 -1.04
N ASN A 104 -6.68 -7.54 -0.53
CA ASN A 104 -8.03 -6.98 -0.51
C ASN A 104 -8.14 -5.81 0.47
N LEU A 105 -7.53 -5.93 1.65
CA LEU A 105 -7.50 -4.86 2.64
C LEU A 105 -6.72 -3.63 2.14
N ILE A 106 -5.63 -3.84 1.40
CA ILE A 106 -4.77 -2.74 0.89
C ILE A 106 -5.42 -1.96 -0.26
N PHE A 107 -6.11 -2.65 -1.19
CA PHE A 107 -6.83 -2.00 -2.30
C PHE A 107 -8.35 -2.20 -2.19
N GLY A 108 -8.88 -2.24 -0.97
CA GLY A 108 -10.31 -2.16 -0.74
C GLY A 108 -10.83 -0.81 -1.22
N ASP A 109 -12.07 -0.78 -1.72
CA ASP A 109 -12.72 0.41 -2.23
C ASP A 109 -13.04 1.39 -1.09
N THR A 110 -12.04 2.15 -0.63
CA THR A 110 -12.25 3.28 0.29
C THR A 110 -12.65 4.56 -0.45
N LEU A 111 -13.15 4.44 -1.69
CA LEU A 111 -13.58 5.56 -2.53
C LEU A 111 -15.03 5.98 -2.26
N ASP A 112 -15.79 5.19 -1.52
CA ASP A 112 -17.07 5.62 -1.00
C ASP A 112 -16.84 6.43 0.28
N SER A 113 -17.21 7.71 0.23
CA SER A 113 -17.21 8.68 1.33
C SER A 113 -18.06 8.27 2.56
N SER A 114 -18.62 7.06 2.55
CA SER A 114 -19.37 6.40 3.64
C SER A 114 -18.66 5.19 4.22
N SER A 115 -17.54 4.75 3.64
CA SER A 115 -16.78 3.59 4.10
C SER A 115 -15.97 3.93 5.35
N GLU A 116 -16.02 3.04 6.33
CA GLU A 116 -15.21 3.12 7.53
C GLU A 116 -13.73 3.26 7.15
N SER A 117 -12.96 4.09 7.87
CA SER A 117 -11.53 4.26 7.58
C SER A 117 -10.81 2.89 7.61
N LEU A 118 -9.79 2.68 6.78
CA LEU A 118 -8.96 1.46 6.78
C LEU A 118 -8.54 1.01 8.20
N TRP A 119 -8.27 1.97 9.09
CA TRP A 119 -7.98 1.72 10.50
C TRP A 119 -9.11 0.99 11.23
N MET A 120 -10.35 1.43 11.02
CA MET A 120 -11.54 0.84 11.63
C MET A 120 -11.80 -0.57 11.08
N GLU A 121 -11.67 -0.76 9.76
CA GLU A 121 -11.79 -2.08 9.11
C GLU A 121 -10.77 -3.07 9.70
N ILE A 122 -9.49 -2.67 9.79
CA ILE A 122 -8.43 -3.51 10.38
C ILE A 122 -8.76 -3.90 11.83
N LEU A 123 -9.16 -2.94 12.66
CA LEU A 123 -9.50 -3.21 14.06
C LEU A 123 -10.73 -4.11 14.20
N GLN A 124 -11.71 -3.99 13.30
CA GLN A 124 -12.87 -4.88 13.28
C GLN A 124 -12.46 -6.31 12.90
N GLU A 125 -11.63 -6.47 11.88
CA GLU A 125 -11.11 -7.78 11.43
C GLU A 125 -10.23 -8.44 12.50
N MET A 126 -9.51 -7.67 13.31
CA MET A 126 -8.75 -8.19 14.46
C MET A 126 -9.65 -8.77 15.56
N GLY A 127 -10.92 -8.34 15.63
CA GLY A 127 -11.91 -8.85 16.56
C GLY A 127 -11.59 -8.59 18.04
N GLY A 128 -12.35 -9.24 18.93
CA GLY A 128 -12.17 -9.13 20.39
C GLY A 128 -12.17 -7.69 20.88
N HIS A 129 -11.20 -7.35 21.74
CA HIS A 129 -11.06 -6.01 22.30
C HIS A 129 -10.74 -4.94 21.22
N TYR A 130 -10.07 -5.30 20.11
CA TYR A 130 -9.75 -4.36 19.04
C TYR A 130 -11.00 -3.84 18.32
N SER A 131 -12.02 -4.71 18.14
CA SER A 131 -13.31 -4.30 17.56
C SER A 131 -14.07 -3.32 18.46
N GLU A 132 -13.87 -3.37 19.78
CA GLU A 132 -14.42 -2.38 20.71
C GLU A 132 -13.69 -1.03 20.59
N LEU A 133 -12.36 -1.06 20.43
CA LEU A 133 -11.54 0.13 20.23
C LEU A 133 -11.89 0.87 18.94
N SER A 134 -12.26 0.15 17.87
CA SER A 134 -12.62 0.76 16.59
C SER A 134 -13.83 1.69 16.68
N ARG A 135 -14.70 1.49 17.68
CA ARG A 135 -15.94 2.26 17.91
C ARG A 135 -15.77 3.42 18.89
N LYS A 136 -14.62 3.54 19.54
CA LYS A 136 -14.36 4.66 20.46
C LYS A 136 -14.13 5.95 19.67
N PRO A 137 -14.73 7.08 20.07
CA PRO A 137 -14.48 8.35 19.42
C PRO A 137 -13.00 8.72 19.55
N LYS A 138 -12.41 9.28 18.48
CA LYS A 138 -11.06 9.83 18.54
C LYS A 138 -11.02 10.89 19.64
N GLN A 139 -10.27 10.62 20.71
CA GLN A 139 -9.91 11.65 21.67
C GLN A 139 -8.69 12.36 21.12
N ASP A 140 -8.91 13.56 20.60
CA ASP A 140 -7.80 14.46 20.28
C ASP A 140 -7.17 14.90 21.61
N ILE A 141 -5.90 14.56 21.83
CA ILE A 141 -5.06 15.11 22.91
C ILE A 141 -4.24 16.26 22.32
#